data_AF-A0A9W7UNM0-F1
#
_entry.id   AF-A0A9W7UNM0-F1
#
_cell.length_a   1.000
_cell.length_b   1.000
_cell.length_c   1.000
_cell.angle_alpha   90.00
_cell.angle_beta   90.00
_cell.angle_gamma   90.00
#
_symmetry.space_group_name_H-M   'P 1'
#
loop_
_entity.id
_entity.type
_entity.pdbx_description
1 polymer ?
#
loop_
_entity_poly.entity_id
_entity_poly.type
_entity_poly.pdbx_seq_one_letter_code
_entity_poly.pdbx_strand_id
1 'polypeptide(L)'
;MKNKKVMKKIIDLNSQYLATREQSRRVMVQSYIISKAFGVKNDETSKPVKDYERAIVLSDDDIKDDFNNYLSLLNWAKEINDMDKAKEFEDRIYYFIDGVRFFNANLADKFKKLLSMDI
;
A
#
# COMPACT_ATOMS: atom_id res chain seq x y z
N MET A 1 -6.05 -8.39 -14.09
CA MET A 1 -4.57 -8.53 -14.07
C MET A 1 -4.27 -10.00 -13.83
N LYS A 2 -3.33 -10.60 -14.57
CA LYS A 2 -2.91 -12.00 -14.36
C LYS A 2 -2.60 -12.27 -12.88
N ASN A 3 -3.29 -13.24 -12.28
CA ASN A 3 -3.12 -13.64 -10.89
C ASN A 3 -1.66 -13.97 -10.56
N LYS A 4 -0.95 -14.63 -11.49
CA LYS A 4 0.49 -14.90 -11.36
C LYS A 4 1.32 -13.64 -11.09
N LYS A 5 1.00 -12.52 -11.74
CA LYS A 5 1.70 -11.23 -11.54
C LYS A 5 1.41 -10.65 -10.16
N VAL A 6 0.15 -10.68 -9.73
CA VAL A 6 -0.27 -10.20 -8.41
C VAL A 6 0.39 -11.03 -7.30
N MET A 7 0.25 -12.36 -7.36
CA MET A 7 0.82 -13.27 -6.36
C MET A 7 2.34 -13.19 -6.32
N LYS A 8 3.02 -13.11 -7.47
CA LYS A 8 4.47 -12.89 -7.53
C LYS A 8 4.86 -11.63 -6.76
N LYS A 9 4.19 -10.49 -7.01
CA LYS A 9 4.49 -9.24 -6.30
C LYS A 9 4.30 -9.36 -4.79
N ILE A 10 3.24 -10.02 -4.32
CA ILE A 10 2.97 -10.21 -2.88
C ILE A 10 4.02 -11.14 -2.25
N ILE A 11 4.34 -12.27 -2.90
CA ILE A 11 5.37 -13.21 -2.42
C ILE A 11 6.74 -12.54 -2.39
N ASP A 12 7.10 -11.79 -3.44
CA ASP A 12 8.36 -11.05 -3.53
C ASP A 12 8.46 -9.96 -2.44
N LEU A 13 7.35 -9.40 -1.96
CA LEU A 13 7.32 -8.47 -0.82
C LEU A 13 7.49 -9.21 0.51
N ASN A 14 6.72 -10.28 0.71
CA ASN A 14 6.68 -11.00 1.99
C ASN A 14 7.93 -11.87 2.25
N SER A 15 8.72 -12.16 1.22
CA SER A 15 9.97 -12.92 1.31
C SER A 15 11.22 -12.04 1.49
N GLN A 16 11.09 -10.71 1.51
CA GLN A 16 12.22 -9.81 1.71
C GLN A 16 12.81 -10.01 3.11
N TYR A 17 14.14 -9.93 3.21
CA TYR A 17 14.79 -9.81 4.50
C TYR A 17 14.52 -8.42 5.10
N LEU A 18 14.01 -8.39 6.33
CA LEU A 18 13.58 -7.18 7.04
C LEU A 18 14.49 -6.94 8.25
N ALA A 19 15.50 -6.10 8.07
CA ALA A 19 16.45 -5.73 9.13
C ALA A 19 15.95 -4.56 9.99
N THR A 20 15.09 -3.71 9.45
CA THR A 20 14.63 -2.48 10.13
C THR A 20 13.10 -2.40 10.21
N ARG A 21 12.60 -1.61 11.18
CA ARG A 21 11.16 -1.32 11.31
C ARG A 21 10.58 -0.65 10.07
N GLU A 22 11.36 0.23 9.43
CA GLU A 22 10.99 0.90 8.18
C GLU A 22 10.77 -0.11 7.05
N GLN A 23 11.69 -1.06 6.87
CA GLN A 23 11.55 -2.12 5.87
C GLN A 23 10.30 -2.96 6.11
N SER A 24 10.05 -3.36 7.37
CA SER A 24 8.83 -4.09 7.74
C SER A 24 7.57 -3.31 7.43
N ARG A 25 7.58 -2.00 7.71
CA ARG A 25 6.45 -1.10 7.45
C ARG A 25 6.18 -0.94 5.96
N ARG A 26 7.23 -0.74 5.15
CA ARG A 26 7.12 -0.69 3.68
C ARG A 26 6.45 -1.94 3.14
N VAL A 27 6.96 -3.11 3.52
CA VAL A 27 6.43 -4.40 3.05
C VAL A 27 4.99 -4.57 3.49
N MET A 28 4.67 -4.30 4.76
CA MET A 28 3.31 -4.40 5.30
C MET A 28 2.31 -3.52 4.56
N VAL A 29 2.63 -2.23 4.37
CA VAL A 29 1.70 -1.28 3.73
C VAL A 29 1.50 -1.65 2.26
N GLN A 30 2.57 -1.93 1.52
CA GLN A 30 2.48 -2.30 0.10
C GLN A 30 1.73 -3.62 -0.10
N SER A 31 2.07 -4.65 0.68
CA SER A 31 1.41 -5.95 0.55
C SER A 31 -0.06 -5.89 0.97
N TYR A 32 -0.39 -5.09 1.99
CA TYR A 32 -1.76 -4.89 2.43
C TYR A 32 -2.65 -4.30 1.34
N ILE A 33 -2.29 -3.14 0.77
CA ILE A 33 -3.14 -2.49 -0.24
C ILE A 33 -3.26 -3.31 -1.52
N ILE A 34 -2.18 -3.98 -1.96
CA ILE A 34 -2.22 -4.87 -3.12
C ILE A 34 -3.13 -6.07 -2.84
N SER A 35 -2.99 -6.72 -1.67
CA SER A 35 -3.82 -7.87 -1.32
C SER A 35 -5.28 -7.48 -1.20
N LYS A 36 -5.58 -6.36 -0.54
CA LYS A 36 -6.93 -5.82 -0.37
C LYS A 36 -7.55 -5.47 -1.73
N ALA A 37 -6.83 -4.77 -2.61
CA ALA A 37 -7.28 -4.39 -3.95
C ALA A 37 -7.68 -5.58 -4.81
N PHE A 38 -7.04 -6.73 -4.63
CA PHE A 38 -7.24 -7.93 -5.41
C PHE A 38 -7.99 -9.05 -4.66
N GLY A 39 -8.44 -8.80 -3.43
CA GLY A 39 -9.08 -9.82 -2.59
C GLY A 39 -8.22 -11.05 -2.34
N VAL A 40 -6.89 -10.89 -2.25
CA VAL A 40 -5.95 -11.99 -1.96
C VAL A 40 -6.08 -12.36 -0.49
N LYS A 41 -6.39 -13.62 -0.23
CA LYS A 41 -6.45 -14.15 1.13
C LYS A 41 -5.07 -14.58 1.60
N ASN A 42 -4.82 -14.49 2.90
CA ASN A 42 -3.53 -14.83 3.51
C ASN A 42 -3.09 -16.28 3.18
N ASP A 43 -4.03 -17.21 3.15
CA ASP A 43 -3.79 -18.63 2.87
C ASP A 43 -3.47 -18.93 1.40
N GLU A 44 -3.66 -17.97 0.48
CA GLU A 44 -3.30 -18.15 -0.93
C GLU A 44 -1.78 -18.01 -1.15
N THR A 45 -1.08 -17.27 -0.29
CA THR A 45 0.34 -16.97 -0.46
C THR A 45 1.26 -18.17 -0.25
N SER A 46 0.78 -19.23 0.40
CA SER A 46 1.49 -20.49 0.63
C SER A 46 1.09 -21.62 -0.32
N LYS A 47 0.17 -21.36 -1.26
CA LYS A 47 -0.38 -22.36 -2.19
C LYS A 47 0.22 -22.22 -3.60
N PRO A 48 0.18 -23.28 -4.43
CA PRO A 48 0.53 -23.17 -5.84
C PRO A 48 -0.30 -22.10 -6.55
N VAL A 49 0.40 -21.19 -7.26
CA VAL A 49 -0.23 -20.05 -7.93
C VAL A 49 -0.95 -20.50 -9.20
N LYS A 50 -2.29 -20.40 -9.21
CA LYS A 50 -3.11 -20.67 -10.37
C LYS A 50 -3.05 -19.54 -11.40
N ASP A 51 -3.17 -19.89 -12.68
CA ASP A 51 -3.21 -18.91 -13.77
C ASP A 51 -4.66 -18.55 -14.10
N TYR A 52 -5.04 -17.29 -13.86
CA TYR A 52 -6.35 -16.73 -14.20
C TYR A 52 -6.28 -15.20 -14.15
N GLU A 53 -7.28 -14.53 -14.71
CA GLU A 53 -7.42 -13.07 -14.57
C GLU A 53 -8.06 -12.73 -13.22
N ARG A 54 -7.34 -11.96 -12.40
CA ARG A 54 -7.83 -11.44 -11.13
C ARG A 54 -8.30 -10.00 -11.30
N ALA A 55 -9.55 -9.74 -10.94
CA ALA A 55 -10.14 -8.41 -10.96
C ALA A 55 -9.73 -7.61 -9.71
N ILE A 56 -9.71 -6.29 -9.85
CA ILE A 56 -9.66 -5.39 -8.69
C ILE A 56 -11.05 -5.40 -8.05
N VAL A 57 -11.13 -5.61 -6.75
CA VAL A 57 -12.38 -5.67 -5.97
C VAL A 57 -12.66 -4.38 -5.21
N LEU A 58 -11.67 -3.50 -5.05
CA LEU A 58 -11.84 -2.18 -4.47
C LEU A 58 -12.19 -1.15 -5.54
N SER A 59 -13.12 -0.25 -5.21
CA SER A 59 -13.34 0.96 -6.00
C SER A 59 -12.21 1.98 -5.77
N ASP A 60 -12.11 2.95 -6.67
CA ASP A 60 -11.20 4.08 -6.48
C ASP A 60 -11.54 4.87 -5.19
N ASP A 61 -12.80 4.89 -4.77
CA ASP A 61 -13.25 5.58 -3.56
C ASP A 61 -12.83 4.82 -2.29
N ASP A 62 -12.92 3.49 -2.27
CA ASP A 62 -12.40 2.68 -1.15
C ASP A 62 -10.88 2.91 -0.95
N ILE A 63 -10.14 3.07 -2.04
CA ILE A 63 -8.70 3.33 -2.01
C ILE A 63 -8.42 4.76 -1.52
N LYS A 64 -9.24 5.75 -1.93
CA LYS A 64 -9.13 7.13 -1.43
C LYS A 64 -9.41 7.21 0.06
N ASP A 65 -10.36 6.44 0.58
CA ASP A 65 -10.67 6.43 2.01
C ASP A 65 -9.48 5.93 2.84
N ASP A 66 -8.81 4.85 2.40
CA ASP A 66 -7.56 4.38 3.01
C ASP A 66 -6.47 5.46 2.95
N PHE A 67 -6.33 6.16 1.82
CA PHE A 67 -5.37 7.26 1.67
C PHE A 67 -5.66 8.43 2.63
N ASN A 68 -6.92 8.85 2.72
CA ASN A 68 -7.38 9.93 3.60
C ASN A 68 -7.17 9.57 5.08
N ASN A 69 -7.32 8.30 5.46
CA ASN A 69 -7.00 7.84 6.81
C ASN A 69 -5.51 8.02 7.13
N TYR A 70 -4.61 7.72 6.19
CA TYR A 70 -3.19 7.99 6.39
C TYR A 70 -2.88 9.49 6.50
N LEU A 71 -3.51 10.33 5.68
CA LEU A 71 -3.38 11.79 5.78
C LEU A 71 -3.87 12.32 7.13
N SER A 72 -4.99 11.81 7.63
CA SER A 72 -5.52 12.19 8.94
C SER A 72 -4.54 11.85 10.07
N LEU A 73 -3.90 10.68 10.02
CA LEU A 73 -2.87 10.30 10.98
C LEU A 73 -1.62 11.20 10.91
N LEU A 74 -1.19 11.58 9.71
CA LEU A 74 -0.10 12.53 9.51
C LEU A 74 -0.45 13.90 10.11
N ASN A 75 -1.63 14.43 9.82
CA ASN A 75 -2.08 15.72 10.34
C ASN A 75 -2.18 15.69 11.87
N TRP A 76 -2.77 14.64 12.44
CA TRP A 76 -2.81 14.46 13.89
C TRP A 76 -1.40 14.47 14.52
N ALA A 77 -0.43 13.76 13.93
CA ALA A 77 0.94 13.76 14.44
C ALA A 77 1.60 15.14 14.37
N LYS A 78 1.35 15.90 13.30
CA LYS A 78 1.79 17.30 13.15
C LYS A 78 1.13 18.21 14.21
N GLU A 79 -0.17 18.05 14.47
CA GLU A 79 -0.92 18.84 15.45
C GLU A 79 -0.40 18.68 16.88
N ILE A 80 0.02 17.46 17.26
CA ILE A 80 0.62 17.20 18.57
C ILE A 80 2.15 17.43 18.60
N ASN A 81 2.73 17.92 17.50
CA ASN A 81 4.16 18.16 17.31
C ASN A 81 5.04 16.91 17.54
N ASP A 82 4.51 15.72 17.23
CA ASP A 82 5.25 14.44 17.26
C ASP A 82 5.90 14.21 15.90
N MET A 83 7.06 14.82 15.69
CA MET A 83 7.75 14.86 14.40
C MET A 83 8.25 13.48 13.95
N ASP A 84 8.61 12.60 14.90
CA ASP A 84 9.01 11.22 14.61
C ASP A 84 7.81 10.44 14.04
N LYS A 85 6.62 10.58 14.64
CA LYS A 85 5.40 9.98 14.09
C LYS A 85 4.97 10.62 12.78
N ALA A 86 5.11 11.93 12.64
CA ALA A 86 4.77 12.61 11.40
C ALA A 86 5.61 12.03 10.25
N LYS A 87 6.93 11.85 10.47
CA LYS A 87 7.80 11.23 9.48
C LYS A 87 7.39 9.78 9.18
N GLU A 88 7.07 9.01 10.22
CA GLU A 88 6.58 7.65 10.07
C GLU A 88 5.29 7.55 9.23
N PHE A 89 4.31 8.44 9.45
CA PHE A 89 3.06 8.45 8.69
C PHE A 89 3.27 8.93 7.26
N GLU A 90 4.12 9.93 7.05
CA GLU A 90 4.54 10.37 5.71
C GLU A 90 5.13 9.20 4.91
N ASP A 91 6.06 8.43 5.49
CA ASP A 91 6.65 7.26 4.83
C ASP A 91 5.59 6.20 4.51
N ARG A 92 4.62 5.96 5.41
CA ARG A 92 3.50 5.04 5.14
C ARG A 92 2.66 5.49 3.95
N ILE A 93 2.42 6.79 3.80
CA ILE A 93 1.68 7.32 2.64
C ILE A 93 2.46 7.04 1.36
N TYR A 94 3.78 7.27 1.34
CA TYR A 94 4.61 6.94 0.17
C TYR A 94 4.56 5.45 -0.16
N TYR A 95 4.67 4.57 0.84
CA TYR A 95 4.55 3.13 0.64
C TYR A 95 3.17 2.70 0.14
N PHE A 96 2.11 3.34 0.62
CA PHE A 96 0.75 3.13 0.14
C PHE A 96 0.62 3.52 -1.34
N ILE A 97 1.09 4.71 -1.72
CA ILE A 97 1.08 5.20 -3.10
C ILE A 97 1.84 4.24 -4.02
N ASP A 98 3.00 3.74 -3.61
CA ASP A 98 3.78 2.76 -4.37
C ASP A 98 3.03 1.42 -4.53
N GLY A 99 2.32 0.98 -3.50
CA GLY A 99 1.43 -0.17 -3.56
C GLY A 99 0.29 0.02 -4.55
N VAL A 100 -0.38 1.18 -4.54
CA VAL A 100 -1.44 1.54 -5.49
C VAL A 100 -0.88 1.61 -6.92
N ARG A 101 0.31 2.18 -7.11
CA ARG A 101 0.94 2.33 -8.43
C ARG A 101 1.12 1.00 -9.17
N PHE A 102 1.26 -0.11 -8.44
CA PHE A 102 1.34 -1.45 -9.03
C PHE A 102 0.12 -1.80 -9.90
N PHE A 103 -1.08 -1.33 -9.53
CA PHE A 103 -2.33 -1.70 -10.18
C PHE A 103 -3.18 -0.53 -10.70
N ASN A 104 -2.93 0.69 -10.23
CA ASN A 104 -3.59 1.91 -10.70
C ASN A 104 -2.61 3.10 -10.67
N ALA A 105 -1.79 3.22 -11.72
CA ALA A 105 -0.78 4.29 -11.81
C ALA A 105 -1.40 5.70 -11.81
N ASN A 106 -2.53 5.88 -12.50
CA ASN A 106 -3.21 7.17 -12.57
C ASN A 106 -3.68 7.65 -11.19
N LEU A 107 -4.24 6.75 -10.38
CA LEU A 107 -4.67 7.08 -9.01
C LEU A 107 -3.47 7.36 -8.10
N ALA A 108 -2.40 6.57 -8.21
CA ALA A 108 -1.16 6.81 -7.47
C ALA A 108 -0.53 8.17 -7.80
N ASP A 109 -0.55 8.60 -9.06
CA ASP A 109 -0.08 9.93 -9.47
C ASP A 109 -0.93 11.06 -8.89
N LYS A 110 -2.25 10.87 -8.78
CA LYS A 110 -3.15 11.82 -8.11
C LYS A 110 -2.81 11.95 -6.63
N PHE A 111 -2.65 10.83 -5.92
CA PHE A 111 -2.27 10.83 -4.50
C PHE A 111 -0.91 11.48 -4.26
N LYS A 112 0.07 11.19 -5.12
CA LYS A 112 1.40 11.81 -5.02
C LYS A 112 1.32 13.33 -5.16
N LYS A 113 0.48 13.84 -6.07
CA LYS A 113 0.26 15.28 -6.23
C LYS A 113 -0.41 15.89 -5.00
N LEU A 114 -1.44 15.24 -4.45
CA LEU A 114 -2.12 15.71 -3.24
C LEU A 114 -1.14 15.81 -2.06
N LEU A 115 -0.35 14.77 -1.81
CA LEU A 115 0.65 14.78 -0.74
C LEU A 115 1.67 15.93 -0.91
N SER A 116 2.11 16.22 -2.15
CA SER A 116 3.04 17.32 -2.40
C SER A 116 2.44 18.72 -2.28
N MET A 117 1.12 18.85 -2.19
CA MET A 117 0.42 20.13 -1.96
C MET A 117 0.14 20.38 -0.47
N ASP A 118 0.20 19.34 0.37
CA ASP A 118 -0.04 19.38 1.83
C ASP A 118 1.26 19.40 2.68
N ILE A 119 2.43 19.44 2.03
CA ILE A 119 3.76 19.63 2.63
C ILE A 119 4.24 21.05 2.29
#